data_AF-A0A943G9E3-F1
#
_entry.id   AF-A0A943G9E3-F1
#
_cell.length_a   1.000
_cell.length_b   1.000
_cell.length_c   1.000
_cell.angle_alpha   90.00
_cell.angle_beta   90.00
_cell.angle_gamma   90.00
#
_symmetry.space_group_name_H-M   'P 1'
#
loop_
_entity.id
_entity.type
_entity.pdbx_description
1 polymer ?
#
loop_
_entity_poly.entity_id
_entity_poly.type
_entity_poly.pdbx_seq_one_letter_code
_entity_poly.pdbx_strand_id
1 'polypeptide(L)'
;MKSLLKITTDIFMFIFFIFLMFYNSTGEKAHKFLGVLLLFFTILHIFLNRFWYKNIFKGKYNFKRKFKTAVIFILLCIFIFLFFTGIKILQCKQAGISYEVYSDIHFYSAYLGIFFAVIHFFDSKKF
;
A
#
# COMPACT_ATOMS: atom_id res chain seq x y z
N MET A 1 -14.15 1.65 19.52
CA MET A 1 -14.76 1.84 18.19
C MET A 1 -13.75 2.48 17.25
N LYS A 2 -13.52 1.92 16.06
CA LYS A 2 -12.79 2.63 14.99
C LYS A 2 -13.67 3.80 14.54
N SER A 3 -13.09 4.97 14.32
CA SER A 3 -13.86 6.10 13.78
C SER A 3 -14.35 5.76 12.37
N LEU A 4 -15.51 6.28 11.99
CA LEU A 4 -16.08 6.10 10.65
C LEU A 4 -15.05 6.43 9.57
N LEU A 5 -14.28 7.51 9.76
CA LEU A 5 -13.21 7.94 8.87
C LEU A 5 -12.12 6.87 8.63
N LYS A 6 -11.75 6.09 9.65
CA LYS A 6 -10.77 5.00 9.47
C LYS A 6 -11.35 3.88 8.62
N ILE A 7 -12.59 3.49 8.91
CA ILE A 7 -13.28 2.43 8.18
C ILE A 7 -13.44 2.82 6.71
N THR A 8 -13.92 4.03 6.43
CA THR A 8 -14.07 4.51 5.05
C THR A 8 -12.73 4.60 4.33
N THR A 9 -11.68 5.08 5.01
CA THR A 9 -10.32 5.10 4.46
C THR A 9 -9.85 3.70 4.05
N ASP A 10 -10.00 2.71 4.93
CA ASP A 10 -9.58 1.33 4.68
C ASP A 10 -10.36 0.70 3.51
N ILE A 11 -11.67 0.98 3.40
CA ILE A 11 -12.51 0.51 2.29
C ILE A 11 -12.06 1.11 0.95
N PHE A 12 -11.85 2.43 0.89
CA PHE A 12 -11.40 3.08 -0.34
C PHE A 12 -10.00 2.60 -0.76
N MET A 13 -9.08 2.42 0.18
CA MET A 13 -7.76 1.86 -0.12
C MET A 13 -7.86 0.48 -0.75
N PHE A 14 -8.68 -0.41 -0.18
CA PHE A 14 -8.85 -1.76 -0.70
C PHE A 14 -9.46 -1.76 -2.09
N ILE A 15 -10.50 -0.96 -2.32
CA ILE A 15 -11.14 -0.82 -3.63
C ILE A 15 -10.14 -0.30 -4.65
N PHE A 16 -9.47 0.82 -4.40
CA PHE A 16 -8.52 1.40 -5.35
C PHE A 16 -7.36 0.46 -5.65
N PHE A 17 -6.85 -0.25 -4.65
CA PHE A 17 -5.75 -1.17 -4.87
C PHE A 17 -6.15 -2.34 -5.77
N ILE A 18 -7.38 -2.86 -5.64
CA ILE A 18 -7.91 -3.87 -6.57
C ILE A 18 -8.02 -3.30 -7.99
N PHE A 19 -8.63 -2.11 -8.14
CA PHE A 19 -8.78 -1.50 -9.47
C PHE A 19 -7.44 -1.24 -10.17
N LEU A 20 -6.39 -0.91 -9.41
CA LEU A 20 -5.04 -0.73 -9.95
C LEU A 20 -4.46 -2.00 -10.56
N MET A 21 -4.87 -3.20 -10.10
CA MET A 21 -4.45 -4.47 -10.68
C MET A 21 -5.05 -4.72 -12.07
N PHE A 22 -6.16 -4.07 -12.41
CA PHE A 22 -6.83 -4.20 -13.70
C PHE A 22 -6.29 -3.24 -14.77
N TYR A 23 -4.97 -3.00 -14.78
CA TYR A 23 -4.32 -2.05 -15.70
C TYR A 23 -4.72 -2.23 -17.16
N ASN A 24 -4.74 -3.48 -17.64
CA ASN A 24 -5.10 -3.80 -19.03
C ASN A 24 -6.53 -3.35 -19.40
N SER A 25 -7.44 -3.28 -18.43
CA SER A 25 -8.82 -2.86 -18.64
C SER A 25 -9.03 -1.38 -18.33
N THR A 26 -8.38 -0.84 -17.29
CA THR A 26 -8.55 0.57 -16.87
C THR A 26 -7.73 1.54 -17.71
N GLY A 27 -6.65 1.06 -18.31
CA GLY A 27 -5.69 1.87 -19.05
C GLY A 27 -4.86 2.80 -18.16
N GLU A 28 -3.91 3.47 -18.79
CA GLU A 28 -2.89 4.28 -18.11
C GLU A 28 -3.45 5.49 -17.37
N LYS A 29 -4.40 6.20 -17.98
CA LYS A 29 -4.95 7.44 -17.40
C LYS A 29 -5.66 7.15 -16.07
N ALA A 30 -6.50 6.11 -16.05
CA ALA A 30 -7.19 5.70 -14.83
C ALA A 30 -6.22 5.14 -13.79
N HIS A 31 -5.25 4.32 -14.20
CA HIS A 31 -4.26 3.75 -13.29
C HIS A 31 -3.42 4.84 -12.58
N LYS A 32 -2.98 5.88 -13.30
CA LYS A 32 -2.27 7.02 -12.70
C LYS A 32 -3.13 7.76 -11.68
N PHE A 33 -4.38 8.08 -12.05
CA PHE A 33 -5.29 8.80 -11.18
C PHE A 33 -5.62 8.01 -9.90
N LEU A 34 -5.96 6.72 -10.04
CA LEU A 34 -6.20 5.82 -8.92
C LEU A 34 -4.94 5.62 -8.06
N GLY A 35 -3.75 5.62 -8.66
CA GLY A 35 -2.48 5.51 -7.94
C GLY A 35 -2.23 6.70 -7.02
N VAL A 36 -2.55 7.91 -7.50
CA VAL A 36 -2.48 9.14 -6.68
C VAL A 36 -3.51 9.11 -5.56
N LEU A 37 -4.74 8.66 -5.83
CA LEU A 37 -5.75 8.48 -4.79
C LEU A 37 -5.30 7.46 -3.74
N LEU A 38 -4.78 6.31 -4.16
CA LEU A 38 -4.29 5.29 -3.23
C LEU A 38 -3.13 5.82 -2.37
N LEU A 39 -2.20 6.61 -2.93
CA LEU A 39 -1.14 7.28 -2.17
C LEU A 39 -1.72 8.22 -1.11
N PHE A 40 -2.66 9.07 -1.49
CA PHE A 40 -3.32 9.99 -0.56
C PHE A 40 -4.00 9.25 0.60
N PHE A 41 -4.81 8.23 0.29
CA PHE A 41 -5.49 7.44 1.33
C PHE A 41 -4.51 6.62 2.18
N THR A 42 -3.38 6.17 1.62
CA THR A 42 -2.31 5.47 2.38
C THR A 42 -1.67 6.41 3.40
N ILE A 43 -1.35 7.64 3.01
CA ILE A 43 -0.83 8.67 3.93
C ILE A 43 -1.86 8.98 5.02
N LEU A 44 -3.13 9.14 4.64
CA LEU A 44 -4.22 9.35 5.59
C LEU A 44 -4.35 8.19 6.57
N HIS A 45 -4.28 6.94 6.10
CA HIS A 45 -4.31 5.75 6.94
C HIS A 45 -3.16 5.73 7.95
N ILE A 46 -1.93 6.01 7.51
CA ILE A 46 -0.75 6.11 8.39
C ILE A 46 -0.98 7.19 9.45
N PHE A 47 -1.45 8.37 9.06
CA PHE A 47 -1.71 9.49 9.96
C PHE A 47 -2.81 9.19 11.01
N LEU A 48 -3.92 8.58 10.57
CA LEU A 48 -5.02 8.16 11.44
C LEU A 48 -4.58 7.05 12.41
N ASN A 49 -3.57 6.26 12.04
CA ASN A 49 -3.02 5.17 12.86
C ASN A 49 -1.67 5.51 13.51
N ARG A 50 -1.28 6.80 13.59
CA ARG A 50 0.00 7.26 14.19
C ARG A 50 0.26 6.79 15.62
N PHE A 51 -0.79 6.55 16.41
CA PHE A 51 -0.65 6.04 17.78
C PHE A 51 -0.14 4.60 17.83
N TRP A 52 -0.40 3.80 16.78
CA TRP A 52 0.18 2.47 16.68
C TRP A 52 1.71 2.54 16.64
N TYR A 53 2.26 3.45 15.82
CA TYR A 53 3.71 3.68 15.75
C TYR A 53 4.31 4.11 17.10
N LYS A 54 3.62 4.99 17.85
CA LYS A 54 4.04 5.37 19.21
C LYS A 54 4.05 4.20 20.19
N ASN A 55 3.17 3.22 19.98
CA ASN A 55 3.05 2.06 20.84
C ASN A 55 3.99 0.92 20.44
N ILE A 56 4.62 0.96 19.26
CA ILE A 56 5.66 -0.01 18.86
C ILE A 56 6.71 -0.15 19.97
N PHE A 57 7.22 0.94 20.51
CA PHE A 57 8.29 0.90 21.52
C PHE A 57 7.82 0.57 22.96
N LYS A 58 6.53 0.29 23.18
CA LYS A 58 5.95 0.10 24.52
C LYS A 58 5.46 -1.33 24.76
N GLY A 59 5.77 -1.91 25.92
CA GLY A 59 5.26 -3.21 26.37
C GLY A 59 6.00 -4.43 25.80
N LYS A 60 5.66 -5.64 26.27
CA LYS A 60 6.32 -6.90 25.89
C LYS A 60 5.96 -7.32 24.45
N TYR A 61 6.93 -7.88 23.73
CA TYR A 61 6.77 -8.41 22.37
C TYR A 61 6.55 -9.92 22.38
N ASN A 62 5.29 -10.35 22.37
CA ASN A 62 4.94 -11.74 22.11
C ASN A 62 5.02 -12.06 20.61
N PHE A 63 4.98 -13.36 20.25
CA PHE A 63 5.11 -13.83 18.87
C PHE A 63 4.09 -13.18 17.91
N LYS A 64 2.82 -13.10 18.32
CA LYS A 64 1.75 -12.48 17.52
C LYS A 64 2.03 -11.01 17.20
N ARG A 65 2.54 -10.25 18.18
CA ARG A 65 2.89 -8.85 17.99
C ARG A 65 4.10 -8.68 17.06
N LYS A 66 5.13 -9.51 17.20
CA LYS A 66 6.30 -9.50 16.29
C LYS A 66 5.87 -9.75 14.84
N PHE A 67 5.04 -10.77 14.62
CA PHE A 67 4.53 -11.11 13.30
C PHE A 67 3.74 -9.96 12.66
N LYS A 68 2.77 -9.39 13.39
CA LYS A 68 1.97 -8.27 12.89
C LYS A 68 2.82 -7.04 12.56
N THR A 69 3.79 -6.72 13.42
CA THR A 69 4.72 -5.62 13.18
C THR A 69 5.56 -5.87 11.93
N ALA A 70 6.07 -7.10 11.73
CA ALA A 70 6.83 -7.47 10.54
C ALA A 70 5.98 -7.32 9.26
N VAL A 71 4.75 -7.83 9.25
CA VAL A 71 3.82 -7.67 8.11
C VAL A 71 3.61 -6.20 7.76
N ILE A 72 3.40 -5.33 8.77
CA ILE A 72 3.20 -3.89 8.54
C ILE A 72 4.45 -3.23 7.96
N PHE A 73 5.65 -3.56 8.46
CA PHE A 73 6.89 -3.02 7.92
C PHE A 73 7.15 -3.50 6.49
N ILE A 74 6.91 -4.78 6.20
CA ILE A 74 7.01 -5.32 4.84
C ILE A 74 6.05 -4.58 3.91
N LEU A 75 4.79 -4.42 4.32
CA LEU A 75 3.79 -3.71 3.54
C LEU A 75 4.20 -2.26 3.29
N LEU A 76 4.71 -1.56 4.31
CA LEU A 76 5.21 -0.19 4.16
C LEU A 76 6.34 -0.10 3.12
N CYS A 77 7.31 -1.01 3.16
CA CYS A 77 8.39 -1.09 2.16
C CYS A 77 7.84 -1.34 0.75
N ILE A 78 6.88 -2.25 0.60
CA ILE A 78 6.23 -2.54 -0.70
C ILE A 78 5.56 -1.28 -1.27
N PHE A 79 4.77 -0.57 -0.45
CA PHE A 79 4.11 0.66 -0.90
C PHE A 79 5.13 1.74 -1.31
N ILE A 80 6.24 1.88 -0.58
CA ILE A 80 7.32 2.79 -0.97
C ILE A 80 7.88 2.41 -2.34
N PHE A 81 8.17 1.13 -2.58
CA PHE A 81 8.66 0.66 -3.88
C PHE A 81 7.63 0.87 -4.99
N LEU A 82 6.34 0.62 -4.74
CA LEU A 82 5.26 0.83 -5.71
C LEU A 82 5.17 2.28 -6.16
N PHE A 83 5.14 3.23 -5.23
CA PHE A 83 5.06 4.65 -5.58
C PHE A 83 6.34 5.15 -6.24
N PHE A 84 7.51 4.72 -5.74
CA PHE A 84 8.79 5.08 -6.35
C PHE A 84 8.89 4.58 -7.80
N THR A 85 8.62 3.30 -8.03
CA THR A 85 8.66 2.72 -9.38
C THR A 85 7.58 3.30 -10.29
N GLY A 86 6.37 3.57 -9.79
CA GLY A 86 5.31 4.23 -10.57
C GLY A 86 5.72 5.62 -11.07
N ILE A 87 6.39 6.41 -10.22
CA ILE A 87 6.96 7.72 -10.61
C ILE A 87 8.09 7.52 -11.64
N LYS A 88 8.97 6.54 -11.45
CA LYS A 88 10.05 6.26 -12.40
C LYS A 88 9.55 5.84 -13.77
N ILE A 89 8.54 4.98 -13.83
CA ILE A 89 7.88 4.59 -15.09
C ILE A 89 7.33 5.83 -15.80
N LEU A 90 6.66 6.73 -15.08
CA LEU A 90 6.15 7.98 -15.65
C LEU A 90 7.28 8.86 -16.22
N GLN A 91 8.36 9.06 -15.46
CA GLN A 91 9.51 9.87 -15.87
C GLN A 91 10.23 9.29 -17.09
N CYS A 92 10.54 7.98 -17.07
CA CYS A 92 11.22 7.31 -18.16
C CYS A 92 10.38 7.34 -19.45
N LYS A 93 9.07 7.12 -19.34
CA LYS A 93 8.15 7.20 -20.48
C LYS A 93 8.10 8.61 -21.08
N GLN A 94 8.11 9.65 -20.25
CA GLN A 94 8.17 11.04 -20.73
C GLN A 94 9.51 11.38 -21.40
N ALA A 95 10.61 10.82 -20.91
CA ALA A 95 11.94 11.03 -21.45
C ALA A 95 12.27 10.11 -22.65
N GLY A 96 11.37 9.18 -23.02
CA GLY A 96 11.60 8.24 -24.13
C GLY A 96 12.69 7.20 -23.87
N ILE A 97 13.00 6.91 -22.60
CA ILE A 97 14.01 5.92 -22.19
C ILE A 97 13.37 4.63 -21.67
N SER A 98 14.16 3.56 -21.60
CA SER A 98 13.70 2.26 -21.11
C SER A 98 13.25 2.33 -19.65
N TYR A 99 12.20 1.55 -19.34
CA TYR A 99 11.59 1.48 -18.01
C TYR A 99 11.22 0.06 -17.59
N GLU A 100 11.66 -0.96 -18.34
CA GLU A 100 11.35 -2.38 -18.14
C GLU A 100 11.65 -2.83 -16.71
N VAL A 101 12.84 -2.52 -16.20
CA VAL A 101 13.24 -2.85 -14.82
C VAL A 101 12.28 -2.25 -13.79
N TYR A 102 11.86 -0.99 -13.97
CA TYR A 102 10.90 -0.36 -13.06
C TYR A 102 9.51 -0.98 -13.18
N SER A 103 9.10 -1.36 -14.39
CA SER A 103 7.82 -2.04 -14.65
C SER A 103 7.77 -3.40 -13.98
N ASP A 104 8.83 -4.21 -14.10
CA ASP A 104 8.91 -5.53 -13.46
C ASP A 104 8.85 -5.41 -11.94
N ILE A 105 9.68 -4.53 -11.36
CA ILE A 105 9.65 -4.30 -9.91
C ILE A 105 8.27 -3.83 -9.47
N HIS A 106 7.63 -2.91 -10.22
CA HIS A 106 6.30 -2.42 -9.91
C HIS A 106 5.26 -3.55 -9.93
N PHE A 107 5.28 -4.38 -10.98
CA PHE A 107 4.40 -5.51 -11.15
C PHE A 107 4.55 -6.51 -10.00
N TYR A 108 5.76 -7.05 -9.78
CA TYR A 108 5.97 -8.05 -8.72
C TYR A 108 5.69 -7.48 -7.32
N SER A 109 6.03 -6.22 -7.08
CA SER A 109 5.69 -5.53 -5.82
C SER A 109 4.19 -5.40 -5.63
N ALA A 110 3.40 -5.20 -6.68
CA ALA A 110 1.95 -5.08 -6.58
C ALA A 110 1.30 -6.42 -6.17
N TYR A 111 1.74 -7.52 -6.77
CA TYR A 111 1.29 -8.87 -6.41
C TYR A 111 1.71 -9.27 -4.99
N LEU A 112 2.95 -8.96 -4.60
CA LEU A 112 3.38 -9.16 -3.20
C LEU A 112 2.57 -8.26 -2.25
N GLY A 113 2.28 -7.04 -2.67
CA GLY A 113 1.51 -6.06 -1.91
C GLY A 113 0.09 -6.52 -1.62
N ILE A 114 -0.62 -7.10 -2.59
CA ILE A 114 -1.98 -7.59 -2.35
C ILE A 114 -1.98 -8.78 -1.38
N PHE A 115 -1.00 -9.67 -1.47
CA PHE A 115 -0.83 -10.78 -0.52
C PHE A 115 -0.65 -10.29 0.92
N PHE A 116 0.29 -9.37 1.16
CA PHE A 116 0.51 -8.83 2.51
C PHE A 116 -0.62 -7.90 2.98
N ALA A 117 -1.30 -7.20 2.07
CA ALA A 117 -2.47 -6.38 2.41
C ALA A 117 -3.63 -7.24 2.93
N VAL A 118 -3.87 -8.41 2.34
CA VAL A 118 -4.88 -9.37 2.81
C VAL A 118 -4.53 -9.87 4.22
N ILE A 119 -3.27 -10.25 4.46
CA ILE A 119 -2.81 -10.67 5.80
C ILE A 119 -3.02 -9.52 6.80
N HIS A 120 -2.59 -8.31 6.45
CA HIS A 120 -2.75 -7.12 7.28
C HIS A 120 -4.22 -6.87 7.65
N PHE A 121 -5.13 -6.98 6.68
CA PHE A 121 -6.56 -6.78 6.89
C PHE A 121 -7.13 -7.75 7.94
N PHE A 122 -6.81 -9.04 7.85
CA PHE A 122 -7.29 -10.04 8.82
C PHE A 122 -6.67 -9.87 10.22
N ASP A 123 -5.39 -9.52 10.32
CA ASP A 123 -4.72 -9.24 11.59
C ASP A 123 -5.22 -7.95 12.26
N SER A 124 -5.89 -7.06 11.52
CA SER A 124 -6.47 -5.82 12.02
C SER A 124 -7.85 -6.00 12.69
N LYS A 125 -8.50 -7.17 12.52
CA LYS A 125 -9.86 -7.47 13.01
C LYS A 125 -9.92 -8.34 14.27
N LYS A 126 -8.78 -8.84 14.78
CA LYS A 126 -8.73 -9.67 16.00
C LYS A 126 -8.78 -8.91 17.34
N PHE A 127 -9.21 -7.64 17.34
CA PHE A 127 -9.44 -6.81 18.54
C PHE A 127 -10.54 -5.78 18.30
#